data_AF-A0A7V4UGA7-F1
#
_entry.id   AF-A0A7V4UGA7-F1
#
_cell.length_a   1.000
_cell.length_b   1.000
_cell.length_c   1.000
_cell.angle_alpha   90.00
_cell.angle_beta   90.00
_cell.angle_gamma   90.00
#
_symmetry.space_group_name_H-M   'P 1'
#
loop_
_entity.id
_entity.type
_entity.pdbx_description
1 polymer ?
#
loop_
_entity_poly.entity_id
_entity_poly.type
_entity_poly.pdbx_seq_one_letter_code
_entity_poly.pdbx_strand_id
1 'polypeptide(L)'
;MRRIAIGLPFLLAVALVPTAAHSQITATRAAPAASALAPPPSPEADQVRGWYRDYLGREVGPELSAWVELLRGGMSPIDVQATILGSDEFYYQKGRDPQTFVLETLQAVNWAEPTATELRRWTDRLNQLRGDRFALAREILLAGSQPQFPAGQVTDLGT
;
A
#
# COMPACT_ATOMS: atom_id res chain seq x y z
N MET A 1 12.08 33.78 56.85
CA MET A 1 11.30 33.73 58.11
C MET A 1 9.96 34.43 57.88
N ARG A 2 8.86 33.69 58.13
CA ARG A 2 7.48 34.07 58.57
C ARG A 2 7.08 35.56 58.42
N ARG A 3 5.86 35.90 57.95
CA ARG A 3 4.59 35.67 58.66
C ARG A 3 3.35 35.91 57.79
N ILE A 4 2.32 35.14 58.13
CA ILE A 4 0.90 35.18 57.74
C ILE A 4 0.13 36.18 58.64
N ALA A 5 -0.93 36.82 58.12
CA ALA A 5 -2.12 37.30 58.86
C ALA A 5 -3.21 37.71 57.81
N ILE A 6 -4.16 36.85 57.43
CA ILE A 6 -5.53 36.63 57.96
C ILE A 6 -6.23 37.86 58.57
N GLY A 7 -7.37 38.24 57.98
CA GLY A 7 -8.43 39.07 58.56
C GLY A 7 -9.71 39.06 57.70
N LEU A 8 -10.72 38.28 58.09
CA LEU A 8 -12.13 38.35 57.64
C LEU A 8 -12.84 39.53 58.35
N PRO A 9 -13.92 40.15 57.83
CA PRO A 9 -15.30 39.61 57.97
C PRO A 9 -16.27 39.95 56.79
N PHE A 10 -17.20 39.06 56.41
CA PHE A 10 -18.62 38.98 56.83
C PHE A 10 -19.53 40.15 56.37
N LEU A 11 -20.44 39.92 55.41
CA LEU A 11 -21.91 40.05 55.59
C LEU A 11 -22.73 39.90 54.28
N LEU A 12 -23.93 39.37 54.50
CA LEU A 12 -25.00 38.96 53.58
C LEU A 12 -25.70 40.16 52.89
N ALA A 13 -26.15 39.97 51.63
CA ALA A 13 -27.37 40.61 51.13
C ALA A 13 -27.99 39.79 49.99
N VAL A 14 -29.19 39.29 50.23
CA VAL A 14 -30.08 38.63 49.26
C VAL A 14 -30.72 39.71 48.38
N ALA A 15 -30.68 39.54 47.06
CA ALA A 15 -31.54 40.26 46.13
C ALA A 15 -32.08 39.30 45.06
N LEU A 16 -33.40 39.16 45.08
CA LEU A 16 -34.26 38.44 44.14
C LEU A 16 -34.47 39.29 42.88
N VAL A 17 -34.12 38.77 41.70
CA VAL A 17 -34.51 39.34 40.38
C VAL A 17 -34.76 38.16 39.40
N PRO A 18 -35.77 38.22 38.51
CA PRO A 18 -36.52 37.05 38.07
C PRO A 18 -36.01 36.37 36.80
N THR A 19 -36.56 35.17 36.60
CA THR A 19 -36.58 34.28 35.44
C THR A 19 -36.40 34.96 34.07
N ALA A 20 -35.24 34.71 33.46
CA ALA A 20 -35.11 34.67 32.00
C ALA A 20 -35.06 33.20 31.58
N ALA A 21 -36.14 32.75 30.94
CA ALA A 21 -36.24 31.44 30.30
C ALA A 21 -35.10 31.27 29.29
N HIS A 22 -34.05 30.55 29.68
CA HIS A 22 -33.10 30.02 28.71
C HIS A 22 -33.73 28.77 28.11
N SER A 23 -34.25 28.92 26.89
CA SER A 23 -34.64 27.82 26.02
C SER A 23 -33.47 26.85 25.92
N GLN A 24 -33.57 25.74 26.66
CA GLN A 24 -32.70 24.61 26.50
C GLN A 24 -32.93 24.10 25.08
N ILE A 25 -32.03 24.42 24.15
CA ILE A 25 -31.97 23.69 22.89
C ILE A 25 -31.55 22.30 23.29
N THR A 26 -32.55 21.45 23.50
CA THR A 26 -32.41 20.02 23.62
C THR A 26 -31.68 19.57 22.35
N ALA A 27 -30.39 19.27 22.45
CA ALA A 27 -29.68 18.61 21.37
C ALA A 27 -30.34 17.25 21.17
N THR A 28 -31.21 17.21 20.17
CA THR A 28 -31.98 16.06 19.74
C THR A 28 -31.07 14.87 19.47
N ARG A 29 -31.35 13.80 20.21
CA ARG A 29 -31.33 12.37 19.83
C ARG A 29 -30.14 11.86 19.01
N ALA A 30 -29.34 11.03 19.67
CA ALA A 30 -28.66 9.83 19.18
C ALA A 30 -28.71 9.60 17.65
N ALA A 31 -27.58 9.81 16.98
CA ALA A 31 -27.29 9.07 15.77
C ALA A 31 -26.85 7.66 16.18
N PRO A 32 -27.42 6.57 15.62
CA PRO A 32 -26.84 5.25 15.80
C PRO A 32 -25.42 5.30 15.23
N ALA A 33 -24.45 4.82 15.99
CA ALA A 33 -23.22 4.26 15.42
C ALA A 33 -23.64 3.04 14.59
N ALA A 34 -24.26 3.28 13.42
CA ALA A 34 -24.24 2.32 12.35
C ALA A 34 -22.76 2.14 12.07
N SER A 35 -22.22 1.03 12.57
CA SER A 35 -20.94 0.50 12.13
C SER A 35 -20.95 0.66 10.63
N ALA A 36 -20.13 1.56 10.10
CA ALA A 36 -19.84 1.58 8.68
C ALA A 36 -19.25 0.19 8.45
N LEU A 37 -20.10 -0.72 8.00
CA LEU A 37 -19.74 -2.09 7.72
C LEU A 37 -18.61 -1.96 6.72
N ALA A 38 -17.37 -2.18 7.18
CA ALA A 38 -16.24 -2.28 6.29
C ALA A 38 -16.67 -3.23 5.18
N PRO A 39 -16.44 -2.89 3.89
CA PRO A 39 -16.78 -3.80 2.81
C PRO A 39 -16.25 -5.20 3.19
N PRO A 40 -17.03 -6.26 2.95
CA PRO A 40 -16.64 -7.61 3.36
C PRO A 40 -15.21 -7.88 2.91
N PRO A 41 -14.38 -8.55 3.73
CA PRO A 41 -13.00 -8.83 3.37
C PRO A 41 -12.98 -9.51 2.00
N SER A 42 -12.28 -8.90 1.04
CA SER A 42 -12.18 -9.39 -0.32
C SER A 42 -10.73 -9.79 -0.57
N PRO A 43 -10.43 -11.08 -0.77
CA PRO A 43 -9.06 -11.56 -0.93
C PRO A 43 -8.38 -10.91 -2.14
N GLU A 44 -9.13 -10.61 -3.21
CA GLU A 44 -8.60 -9.89 -4.37
C GLU A 44 -8.13 -8.48 -4.00
N ALA A 45 -8.91 -7.74 -3.19
CA ALA A 45 -8.50 -6.40 -2.78
C ALA A 45 -7.30 -6.42 -1.86
N ASP A 46 -7.20 -7.41 -0.97
CA ASP A 46 -6.06 -7.54 -0.06
C ASP A 46 -4.76 -7.86 -0.82
N GLN A 47 -4.84 -8.69 -1.87
CA GLN A 47 -3.72 -8.92 -2.78
C GLN A 47 -3.30 -7.64 -3.51
N VAL A 48 -4.25 -6.92 -4.11
CA VAL A 48 -3.96 -5.67 -4.85
C VAL A 48 -3.36 -4.61 -3.92
N ARG A 49 -3.92 -4.43 -2.71
CA ARG A 49 -3.34 -3.53 -1.70
C ARG A 49 -1.91 -3.94 -1.33
N GLY A 50 -1.67 -5.23 -1.20
CA GLY A 50 -0.33 -5.79 -1.00
C GLY A 50 0.64 -5.34 -2.09
N TRP A 51 0.32 -5.61 -3.36
CA TRP A 51 1.17 -5.24 -4.49
C TRP A 51 1.41 -3.73 -4.61
N TYR A 52 0.41 -2.90 -4.35
CA TYR A 52 0.61 -1.44 -4.36
C TYR A 52 1.55 -0.97 -3.25
N ARG A 53 1.40 -1.51 -2.04
CA ARG A 53 2.30 -1.18 -0.93
C ARG A 53 3.71 -1.67 -1.21
N ASP A 54 3.84 -2.90 -1.68
CA ASP A 54 5.13 -3.57 -1.84
C ASP A 54 5.91 -2.99 -3.04
N TYR A 55 5.22 -2.62 -4.13
CA TYR A 55 5.87 -2.14 -5.36
C TYR A 55 5.94 -0.62 -5.48
N LEU A 56 4.92 0.09 -5.00
CA LEU A 56 4.79 1.55 -5.17
C LEU A 56 4.91 2.32 -3.85
N GLY A 57 4.96 1.63 -2.70
CA GLY A 57 5.08 2.27 -1.39
C GLY A 57 3.85 3.07 -0.96
N ARG A 58 2.68 2.82 -1.56
CA ARG A 58 1.43 3.54 -1.26
C ARG A 58 0.22 2.63 -1.24
N GLU A 59 -0.88 3.13 -0.69
CA GLU A 59 -2.18 2.48 -0.84
C GLU A 59 -2.71 2.63 -2.27
N VAL A 60 -3.47 1.63 -2.70
CA VAL A 60 -4.23 1.65 -3.95
C VAL A 60 -5.36 2.68 -3.86
N GLY A 61 -5.59 3.41 -4.94
CA GLY A 61 -6.59 4.46 -5.01
C GLY A 61 -7.98 3.95 -5.45
N PRO A 62 -8.78 4.82 -6.09
CA PRO A 62 -10.09 4.48 -6.63
C PRO A 62 -10.07 3.31 -7.63
N GLU A 63 -8.92 2.99 -8.22
CA GLU A 63 -8.73 1.88 -9.17
C GLU A 63 -8.89 0.49 -8.55
N LEU A 64 -8.92 0.38 -7.22
CA LEU A 64 -9.07 -0.90 -6.51
C LEU A 64 -10.33 -1.68 -6.93
N SER A 65 -11.47 -1.01 -7.07
CA SER A 65 -12.72 -1.68 -7.45
C SER A 65 -12.62 -2.32 -8.83
N ALA A 66 -12.00 -1.62 -9.79
CA ALA A 66 -11.76 -2.14 -11.12
C ALA A 66 -10.83 -3.37 -11.10
N TRP A 67 -9.76 -3.32 -10.29
CA TRP A 67 -8.87 -4.48 -10.14
C TRP A 67 -9.57 -5.70 -9.56
N VAL A 68 -10.42 -5.50 -8.55
CA VAL A 68 -11.20 -6.57 -7.93
C VAL A 68 -12.18 -7.20 -8.93
N GLU A 69 -12.86 -6.38 -9.73
CA GLU A 69 -13.77 -6.87 -10.78
C GLU A 69 -13.01 -7.66 -11.86
N LEU A 70 -11.84 -7.19 -12.29
CA LEU A 70 -11.01 -7.89 -13.26
C LEU A 70 -10.51 -9.24 -12.74
N LEU A 71 -10.03 -9.30 -11.50
CA LEU A 71 -9.59 -10.55 -10.86
C LEU A 71 -10.74 -11.54 -10.73
N ARG A 72 -11.93 -11.08 -10.32
CA ARG A 72 -13.14 -11.92 -10.27
C ARG A 72 -13.62 -12.36 -11.65
N GLY A 73 -13.36 -11.56 -12.67
CA GLY A 73 -13.58 -11.88 -14.08
C GLY A 73 -12.58 -12.86 -14.68
N GLY A 74 -11.58 -13.30 -13.92
CA GLY A 74 -10.58 -14.28 -14.35
C GLY A 74 -9.30 -13.67 -14.91
N MET A 75 -9.06 -12.36 -14.75
CA MET A 75 -7.76 -11.78 -15.04
C MET A 75 -6.68 -12.45 -14.18
N SER A 76 -5.52 -12.72 -14.78
CA SER A 76 -4.40 -13.32 -14.06
C SER A 76 -3.83 -12.36 -13.01
N PRO A 77 -3.59 -12.82 -11.77
CA PRO A 77 -2.80 -12.07 -10.77
C PRO A 77 -1.43 -11.62 -11.28
N ILE A 78 -0.82 -12.38 -12.19
CA ILE A 78 0.46 -12.04 -12.81
C ILE A 78 0.31 -10.81 -13.71
N ASP A 79 -0.78 -10.73 -14.49
CA ASP A 79 -1.00 -9.61 -15.39
C ASP A 79 -1.34 -8.33 -14.61
N VAL A 80 -2.00 -8.44 -13.45
CA VAL A 80 -2.22 -7.29 -12.56
C VAL A 80 -0.88 -6.78 -12.00
N GLN A 81 -0.06 -7.66 -11.44
CA GLN A 81 1.28 -7.28 -10.94
C GLN A 81 2.16 -6.69 -12.06
N ALA A 82 2.16 -7.29 -13.25
CA ALA A 82 2.89 -6.77 -14.40
C ALA A 82 2.40 -5.38 -14.84
N THR A 83 1.10 -5.10 -14.68
CA THR A 83 0.55 -3.75 -14.95
C THR A 83 1.04 -2.73 -13.93
N ILE A 84 1.10 -3.10 -12.65
CA ILE A 84 1.61 -2.23 -11.58
C ILE A 84 3.10 -1.96 -11.76
N LEU A 85 3.92 -3.02 -11.88
CA LEU A 85 5.37 -2.93 -12.06
C LEU A 85 5.75 -2.24 -13.38
N GLY A 86 5.02 -2.52 -14.47
CA GLY A 86 5.27 -1.91 -15.78
C GLY A 86 4.77 -0.46 -15.92
N SER A 87 4.10 0.08 -14.92
CA SER A 87 3.46 1.40 -14.97
C SER A 87 4.45 2.56 -15.09
N ASP A 88 3.97 3.70 -15.61
CA ASP A 88 4.70 4.97 -15.57
C ASP A 88 5.03 5.40 -14.15
N GLU A 89 4.16 5.13 -13.19
CA GLU A 89 4.40 5.47 -11.80
C GLU A 89 5.64 4.76 -11.25
N PHE A 90 5.71 3.43 -11.40
CA PHE A 90 6.85 2.65 -10.96
C PHE A 90 8.14 3.16 -11.63
N TYR A 91 8.12 3.32 -12.96
CA TYR A 91 9.28 3.78 -13.72
C TYR A 91 9.73 5.20 -13.35
N TYR A 92 8.80 6.10 -13.05
CA TYR A 92 9.11 7.47 -12.64
C TYR A 92 9.71 7.52 -11.24
N GLN A 93 9.24 6.68 -10.31
CA GLN A 93 9.87 6.53 -9.00
C GLN A 93 11.32 6.05 -9.11
N LYS A 94 11.65 5.27 -10.14
CA LYS A 94 13.01 4.77 -10.41
C LYS A 94 13.85 5.71 -11.29
N GLY A 95 13.50 7.00 -11.30
CA GLY A 95 14.29 8.04 -11.99
C GLY A 95 14.22 7.98 -13.51
N ARG A 96 13.29 7.21 -14.09
CA ARG A 96 13.19 6.99 -15.55
C ARG A 96 14.45 6.36 -16.15
N ASP A 97 15.15 5.55 -15.35
CA ASP A 97 16.34 4.84 -15.80
C ASP A 97 15.99 3.37 -16.13
N PRO A 98 16.27 2.89 -17.36
CA PRO A 98 15.99 1.50 -17.74
C PRO A 98 16.73 0.46 -16.88
N GLN A 99 17.98 0.70 -16.48
CA GLN A 99 18.72 -0.27 -15.68
C GLN A 99 18.21 -0.31 -14.23
N THR A 100 17.95 0.84 -13.62
CA THR A 100 17.33 0.93 -12.29
C THR A 100 15.94 0.31 -12.30
N PHE A 101 15.15 0.52 -13.35
CA PHE A 101 13.85 -0.15 -13.51
C PHE A 101 13.97 -1.67 -13.50
N VAL A 102 14.92 -2.24 -14.26
CA VAL A 102 15.13 -3.70 -14.30
C VAL A 102 15.58 -4.23 -12.95
N LEU A 103 16.55 -3.57 -12.31
CA LEU A 103 17.07 -3.94 -10.98
C LEU A 103 15.94 -4.02 -9.95
N GLU A 104 15.15 -2.95 -9.86
CA GLU A 104 14.10 -2.80 -8.85
C GLU A 104 12.92 -3.74 -9.13
N THR A 105 12.63 -4.02 -10.40
CA THR A 105 11.63 -5.05 -10.76
C THR A 105 12.08 -6.44 -10.30
N LEU A 106 13.36 -6.78 -10.50
CA LEU A 106 13.90 -8.08 -10.07
C LEU A 106 13.90 -8.21 -8.54
N GLN A 107 14.29 -7.16 -7.81
CA GLN A 107 14.23 -7.13 -6.35
C GLN A 107 12.79 -7.26 -5.84
N ALA A 108 11.83 -6.57 -6.46
CA ALA A 108 10.42 -6.63 -6.08
C ALA A 108 9.80 -8.02 -6.25
N VAL A 109 10.25 -8.79 -7.25
CA VAL A 109 9.72 -10.14 -7.54
C VAL A 109 10.42 -11.23 -6.73
N ASN A 110 11.75 -11.21 -6.68
CA ASN A 110 12.53 -12.30 -6.09
C ASN A 110 12.84 -12.09 -4.60
N TRP A 111 12.65 -10.87 -4.08
CA TRP A 111 13.00 -10.49 -2.70
C TRP A 111 14.47 -10.79 -2.35
N ALA A 112 15.34 -10.81 -3.36
CA ALA A 112 16.77 -11.09 -3.27
C ALA A 112 17.54 -10.14 -4.19
N GLU A 113 18.83 -9.91 -3.87
CA GLU A 113 19.70 -9.04 -4.66
C GLU A 113 20.02 -9.69 -6.03
N PRO A 114 19.68 -9.05 -7.16
CA PRO A 114 19.94 -9.60 -8.48
C PRO A 114 21.44 -9.65 -8.77
N THR A 115 21.90 -10.73 -9.38
CA THR A 115 23.29 -10.81 -9.83
C THR A 115 23.55 -9.88 -11.02
N ALA A 116 24.81 -9.49 -11.22
CA ALA A 116 25.20 -8.66 -12.38
C ALA A 116 24.87 -9.33 -13.73
N THR A 117 24.91 -10.66 -13.78
CA THR A 117 24.54 -11.45 -14.96
C THR A 117 23.03 -11.37 -15.22
N GLU A 118 22.20 -11.49 -14.19
CA GLU A 118 20.74 -11.36 -14.31
C GLU A 118 20.34 -9.95 -14.72
N LEU A 119 20.91 -8.92 -14.08
CA LEU A 119 20.63 -7.53 -14.43
C LEU A 119 20.95 -7.24 -15.90
N ARG A 120 22.10 -7.73 -16.39
CA ARG A 120 22.49 -7.57 -17.80
C ARG A 120 21.53 -8.28 -18.74
N ARG A 121 21.20 -9.55 -18.45
CA ARG A 121 20.25 -10.36 -19.24
C ARG A 121 18.90 -9.64 -19.39
N TRP A 122 18.34 -9.17 -18.29
CA TRP A 122 17.03 -8.53 -18.29
C TRP A 122 17.05 -7.11 -18.88
N THR A 123 18.18 -6.39 -18.77
CA THR A 123 18.38 -5.12 -19.50
C THR A 123 18.39 -5.35 -21.01
N ASP A 124 19.14 -6.36 -21.48
CA ASP A 124 19.17 -6.73 -22.91
C ASP A 124 17.78 -7.16 -23.39
N ARG A 125 17.03 -7.87 -22.54
CA ARG A 125 15.65 -8.27 -22.83
C ARG A 125 14.72 -7.06 -22.98
N LEU A 126 14.82 -6.06 -22.10
CA LEU A 126 14.04 -4.82 -22.22
C LEU A 126 14.32 -4.08 -23.53
N ASN A 127 15.59 -4.05 -23.96
CA ASN A 127 15.98 -3.47 -25.25
C ASN A 127 15.37 -4.23 -26.44
N GLN A 128 15.36 -5.56 -26.40
CA GLN A 128 14.73 -6.40 -27.44
C GLN A 128 13.21 -6.20 -27.50
N LEU A 129 12.59 -6.00 -26.34
CA LEU A 129 11.18 -5.65 -26.19
C LEU A 129 10.88 -4.20 -26.57
N ARG A 130 11.88 -3.44 -27.08
CA ARG A 130 11.76 -2.04 -27.47
C ARG A 130 11.26 -1.13 -26.33
N GLY A 131 11.61 -1.48 -25.09
CA GLY A 131 11.19 -0.74 -23.89
C GLY A 131 9.81 -1.10 -23.36
N ASP A 132 9.19 -2.20 -23.81
CA ASP A 132 7.92 -2.68 -23.24
C ASP A 132 8.12 -3.23 -21.81
N ARG A 133 7.83 -2.36 -20.83
CA ARG A 133 7.97 -2.62 -19.40
C ARG A 133 6.95 -3.62 -18.87
N PHE A 134 5.73 -3.63 -19.41
CA PHE A 134 4.71 -4.60 -19.02
C PHE A 134 5.13 -6.01 -19.44
N ALA A 135 5.56 -6.17 -20.70
CA ALA A 135 6.03 -7.44 -21.21
C ALA A 135 7.23 -7.95 -20.39
N LEU A 136 8.18 -7.07 -20.06
CA LEU A 136 9.32 -7.42 -19.22
C LEU A 136 8.90 -7.88 -17.81
N ALA A 137 8.07 -7.09 -17.12
CA ALA A 137 7.64 -7.40 -15.75
C ALA A 137 6.90 -8.73 -15.69
N ARG A 138 6.04 -9.01 -16.68
CA ARG A 138 5.35 -10.29 -16.83
C ARG A 138 6.31 -11.46 -17.01
N GLU A 139 7.33 -11.32 -17.87
CA GLU A 139 8.35 -12.35 -18.05
C GLU A 139 9.15 -12.63 -16.77
N ILE A 140 9.50 -11.58 -16.01
CA ILE A 140 10.22 -11.72 -14.74
C ILE A 140 9.35 -12.45 -13.70
N LEU A 141 8.08 -12.06 -13.55
CA LEU A 141 7.12 -12.72 -12.64
C LEU A 141 6.96 -14.21 -12.96
N LEU A 142 6.84 -14.56 -14.24
CA LEU A 142 6.74 -15.94 -14.69
C LEU A 142 8.04 -16.72 -14.41
N ALA A 143 9.21 -16.09 -14.57
CA ALA A 143 10.50 -16.72 -14.29
C ALA A 143 10.72 -16.96 -12.78
N GLY A 144 10.33 -16.01 -11.91
CA GLY A 144 10.42 -16.15 -10.46
C GLY A 144 9.42 -17.16 -9.87
N SER A 145 8.33 -17.44 -10.58
CA SER A 145 7.35 -18.46 -10.21
C SER A 145 7.87 -19.89 -10.39
N GLN A 146 8.93 -20.09 -11.18
CA GLN A 146 9.51 -21.41 -11.38
C GLN A 146 10.53 -21.71 -10.26
N PRO A 147 10.51 -22.91 -9.66
CA PRO A 147 11.56 -23.30 -8.73
C PRO A 147 12.89 -23.24 -9.48
N GLN A 148 13.74 -22.28 -9.08
CA GLN A 148 15.09 -22.15 -9.60
C GLN A 148 15.86 -23.37 -9.14
N PHE A 149 15.87 -24.45 -9.93
CA PHE A 149 16.85 -25.51 -9.76
C PHE A 149 18.22 -24.84 -9.94
N PRO A 150 19.09 -24.80 -8.91
CA PRO A 150 20.38 -24.18 -9.05
C PRO A 150 21.11 -24.88 -10.19
N ALA A 151 21.56 -24.10 -11.18
CA ALA A 151 22.29 -24.58 -12.36
C ALA A 151 23.72 -25.04 -11.98
N GLY A 152 23.82 -25.95 -11.00
CA GLY A 152 25.07 -26.35 -10.38
C GLY A 152 25.06 -27.68 -9.61
N GLN A 153 23.98 -28.47 -9.64
CA GLN A 153 24.02 -29.86 -9.13
C GLN A 153 23.45 -30.85 -10.15
N VAL A 154 24.16 -31.00 -11.25
CA VAL A 154 24.18 -32.24 -12.04
C VAL A 154 25.65 -32.64 -12.18
N THR A 155 26.33 -32.80 -11.05
CA THR A 155 27.64 -33.45 -11.01
C THR A 155 27.38 -34.93 -10.77
N ASP A 156 27.50 -35.69 -11.85
CA ASP A 156 28.08 -37.03 -11.88
C ASP A 156 27.75 -37.99 -10.71
N LEU A 157 26.79 -38.88 -10.95
CA LEU A 157 26.77 -40.20 -10.31
C LEU A 157 26.79 -41.23 -11.43
N GLY A 158 27.95 -41.41 -12.06
CA GLY A 158 28.09 -42.35 -13.16
C GLY A 158 29.54 -42.60 -13.55
N THR A 159 30.35 -43.09 -12.62
CA THR A 159 31.49 -43.97 -12.98
C THR A 159 31.37 -45.28 -12.23
#